data_AF-A0A844MT48-F1
#
_entry.id   AF-A0A844MT48-F1
#
_cell.length_a   1.000
_cell.length_b   1.000
_cell.length_c   1.000
_cell.angle_alpha   90.00
_cell.angle_beta   90.00
_cell.angle_gamma   90.00
#
_symmetry.space_group_name_H-M   'P 1'
#
loop_
_entity.id
_entity.type
_entity.pdbx_description
1 polymer ?
#
loop_
_entity_poly.entity_id
_entity_poly.type
_entity_poly.pdbx_seq_one_letter_code
_entity_poly.pdbx_strand_id
1 'polypeptide(L)'
;MEAEMQQPEFVETKSSEATVPNINNQTGTITKLQPAVQSQEQWLKYGEQASSFLASLPEYLGGFFNKYKQPLIVVGLIVAAIVTVKVVLAVLDALNDFPLVAPTFELIGIGYSAWFVYRYLLKASTRQELTGEIASLKSQVVGKDGSEG
;
A
#
# COMPACT_ATOMS: atom_id res chain seq x y z
N MET A 1 48.29 4.79 47.14
CA MET A 1 47.17 4.07 46.52
C MET A 1 45.94 4.91 46.76
N GLU A 2 45.35 5.38 45.67
CA GLU A 2 44.15 6.20 45.59
C GLU A 2 42.90 5.40 45.99
N ALA A 3 41.91 6.09 46.52
CA ALA A 3 40.50 5.73 46.38
C ALA A 3 39.67 7.01 46.51
N GLU A 4 39.39 7.64 45.37
CA GLU A 4 38.32 8.63 45.25
C GLU A 4 36.97 7.96 45.53
N MET A 5 36.18 8.53 46.43
CA MET A 5 34.74 8.24 46.56
C MET A 5 33.97 9.53 46.36
N GLN A 6 33.26 9.60 45.23
CA GLN A 6 32.24 10.60 44.92
C GLN A 6 31.01 10.44 45.80
N GLN A 7 30.44 11.57 46.21
CA GLN A 7 29.01 11.77 46.52
C GLN A 7 28.77 13.25 46.91
N PRO A 8 27.54 13.77 46.75
CA PRO A 8 26.84 14.09 45.51
C PRO A 8 26.72 15.62 45.35
N GLU A 9 26.76 16.11 44.11
CA GLU A 9 26.61 17.53 43.81
C GLU A 9 25.12 17.93 43.87
N PHE A 10 24.71 18.59 44.97
CA PHE A 10 23.54 19.45 45.00
C PHE A 10 24.05 20.89 45.09
N VAL A 11 24.02 21.63 43.98
CA VAL A 11 24.26 23.08 44.01
C VAL A 11 22.93 23.81 43.95
N GLU A 12 22.55 24.30 45.13
CA GLU A 12 21.56 25.34 45.36
C GLU A 12 21.98 26.60 44.59
N THR A 13 21.16 27.05 43.63
CA THR A 13 21.37 28.29 42.89
C THR A 13 21.18 29.49 43.82
N LYS A 14 22.27 29.96 44.43
CA LYS A 14 22.35 31.25 45.11
C LYS A 14 22.95 32.29 44.18
N SER A 15 22.11 33.25 43.80
CA SER A 15 22.47 34.47 43.09
C SER A 15 23.68 35.17 43.75
N SER A 16 24.71 35.46 42.95
CA SER A 16 25.75 36.43 43.29
C SER A 16 25.89 37.43 42.16
N GLU A 17 25.51 38.64 42.50
CA GLU A 17 25.65 39.88 41.77
C GLU A 17 27.14 40.22 41.56
N ALA A 18 27.54 40.48 40.31
CA ALA A 18 28.85 41.05 39.99
C ALA A 18 28.77 42.00 38.78
N THR A 19 28.91 43.29 39.11
CA THR A 19 29.55 44.40 38.36
C THR A 19 29.14 44.67 36.91
N VAL A 20 28.36 45.75 36.74
CA VAL A 20 27.99 46.35 35.45
C VAL A 20 29.06 47.38 35.03
N PRO A 21 29.70 47.26 33.85
CA PRO A 21 30.49 48.35 33.29
C PRO A 21 29.57 49.42 32.67
N ASN A 22 29.95 50.67 32.89
CA ASN A 22 29.29 51.88 32.39
C ASN A 22 29.27 51.90 30.84
N ILE A 23 28.08 51.72 30.24
CA ILE A 23 27.86 51.96 28.82
C ILE A 23 27.25 53.35 28.64
N ASN A 24 28.10 54.24 28.15
CA ASN A 24 27.80 55.57 27.65
C ASN A 24 26.72 55.51 26.54
N ASN A 25 25.52 55.99 26.88
CA ASN A 25 24.47 56.57 26.00
C ASN A 25 24.50 56.25 24.49
N GLN A 26 24.25 54.99 24.14
CA GLN A 26 23.42 54.65 22.97
C GLN A 26 22.08 54.11 23.48
N THR A 27 21.17 55.04 23.78
CA THR A 27 19.89 54.76 24.41
C THR A 27 18.96 54.02 23.45
N GLY A 28 18.87 52.70 23.62
CA GLY A 28 17.63 51.95 23.47
C GLY A 28 17.37 51.29 22.12
N THR A 29 18.20 50.35 21.69
CA THR A 29 17.74 49.28 20.78
C THR A 29 16.94 48.25 21.57
N ILE A 30 15.83 48.66 22.17
CA ILE A 30 14.73 47.74 22.44
C ILE A 30 14.14 47.47 21.08
N THR A 31 14.40 46.28 20.57
CA THR A 31 13.77 45.69 19.39
C THR A 31 12.36 46.24 19.24
N LYS A 32 12.18 47.22 18.35
CA LYS A 32 10.85 47.56 17.85
C LYS A 32 10.35 46.24 17.31
N LEU A 33 9.42 45.61 18.02
CA LEU A 33 8.68 44.47 17.52
C LEU A 33 8.08 44.96 16.20
N GLN A 34 8.78 44.62 15.11
CA GLN A 34 8.31 44.80 13.75
C GLN A 34 6.91 44.20 13.76
N PRO A 35 5.92 44.96 13.29
CA PRO A 35 4.55 44.67 13.62
C PRO A 35 4.25 43.27 13.10
N ALA A 36 3.36 42.54 13.79
CA ALA A 36 2.86 41.21 13.41
C ALA A 36 2.36 41.12 11.94
N VAL A 37 2.35 42.24 11.21
CA VAL A 37 2.25 42.37 9.76
C VAL A 37 3.34 41.54 9.06
N GLN A 38 4.62 41.59 9.42
CA GLN A 38 5.65 40.84 8.66
C GLN A 38 5.48 39.31 8.75
N SER A 39 5.11 38.78 9.91
CA SER A 39 4.78 37.37 10.07
C SER A 39 3.48 36.98 9.38
N GLN A 40 2.46 37.85 9.39
CA GLN A 40 1.21 37.62 8.66
C GLN A 40 1.43 37.64 7.14
N GLU A 41 2.19 38.59 6.63
CA GLU A 41 2.60 38.69 5.22
C GLU A 41 3.40 37.45 4.77
N GLN A 42 4.26 36.90 5.65
CA GLN A 42 4.97 35.65 5.38
C GLN A 42 4.03 34.44 5.31
N TRP A 43 3.12 34.28 6.28
CA TRP A 43 2.12 33.20 6.28
C TRP A 43 1.16 33.29 5.10
N LEU A 44 0.77 34.51 4.72
CA LEU A 44 -0.06 34.76 3.54
C LEU A 44 0.71 34.39 2.27
N LYS A 45 2.01 34.72 2.16
CA LYS A 45 2.85 34.33 1.02
C LYS A 45 3.02 32.81 0.89
N TYR A 46 3.23 32.09 2.00
CA TYR A 46 3.28 30.62 1.98
C TYR A 46 1.91 29.99 1.73
N GLY A 47 0.84 30.60 2.23
CA GLY A 47 -0.54 30.18 1.98
C GLY A 47 -0.93 30.35 0.51
N GLU A 48 -0.56 31.47 -0.10
CA GLU A 48 -0.76 31.75 -1.54
C GLU A 48 0.01 30.73 -2.39
N GLN A 49 1.26 30.46 -2.05
CA GLN A 49 2.08 29.46 -2.73
C GLN A 49 1.47 28.07 -2.57
N ALA A 50 1.14 27.63 -1.35
CA ALA A 50 0.50 26.34 -1.11
C ALA A 50 -0.85 26.23 -1.83
N SER A 51 -1.68 27.28 -1.81
CA SER A 51 -2.95 27.37 -2.54
C SER A 51 -2.75 27.21 -4.04
N SER A 52 -1.76 27.91 -4.62
CA SER A 52 -1.45 27.79 -6.05
C SER A 52 -0.96 26.38 -6.44
N PHE A 53 -0.15 25.74 -5.57
CA PHE A 53 0.26 24.36 -5.76
C PHE A 53 -0.91 23.38 -5.64
N LEU A 54 -1.78 23.54 -4.63
CA LEU A 54 -2.99 22.74 -4.44
C LEU A 54 -3.98 22.91 -5.59
N ALA A 55 -4.16 24.13 -6.10
CA ALA A 55 -4.99 24.42 -7.27
C ALA A 55 -4.46 23.74 -8.54
N SER A 56 -3.13 23.57 -8.63
CA SER A 56 -2.49 22.85 -9.73
C SER A 56 -2.41 21.32 -9.53
N LEU A 57 -2.66 20.79 -8.32
CA LEU A 57 -2.61 19.34 -8.06
C LEU A 57 -3.55 18.55 -8.99
N PRO A 58 -4.85 18.90 -9.15
CA PRO A 58 -5.73 18.15 -10.03
C PRO A 58 -5.19 18.04 -11.46
N GLU A 59 -4.56 19.10 -11.96
CA GLU A 59 -3.98 19.16 -13.30
C GLU A 59 -2.75 18.24 -13.42
N TYR A 60 -1.84 18.29 -12.44
CA TYR A 60 -0.65 17.43 -12.41
C TYR A 60 -1.00 15.96 -12.21
N LEU A 61 -1.93 15.65 -11.30
CA LEU A 61 -2.38 14.29 -10.99
C LEU A 61 -3.17 13.72 -12.17
N GLY A 62 -4.02 14.54 -12.79
CA GLY A 62 -4.75 14.20 -14.00
C GLY A 62 -3.81 13.90 -15.17
N GLY A 63 -2.86 14.80 -15.45
CA GLY A 63 -1.87 14.62 -16.51
C GLY A 63 -0.96 13.41 -16.29
N PHE A 64 -0.49 13.19 -15.06
CA PHE A 64 0.29 12.02 -14.69
C PHE A 64 -0.52 10.73 -14.86
N PHE A 65 -1.71 10.66 -14.27
CA PHE A 65 -2.56 9.47 -14.37
C PHE A 65 -2.89 9.19 -15.83
N ASN A 66 -3.27 10.20 -16.62
CA ASN A 66 -3.60 10.01 -18.04
C ASN A 66 -2.39 9.57 -18.88
N LYS A 67 -1.19 10.10 -18.59
CA LYS A 67 0.07 9.70 -19.25
C LYS A 67 0.50 8.28 -18.89
N TYR A 68 0.29 7.87 -17.65
CA TYR A 68 0.76 6.57 -17.13
C TYR A 68 -0.36 5.55 -16.93
N LYS A 69 -1.56 5.73 -17.48
CA LYS A 69 -2.68 4.78 -17.29
C LYS A 69 -2.29 3.34 -17.58
N GLN A 70 -1.68 3.11 -18.74
CA GLN A 70 -1.31 1.77 -19.16
C GLN A 70 -0.28 1.10 -18.23
N PRO A 71 0.88 1.71 -17.92
CA PRO A 71 1.83 1.10 -16.97
C PRO A 71 1.25 1.03 -15.55
N LEU A 72 0.43 1.99 -15.12
CA LEU A 72 -0.18 1.97 -13.78
C LEU A 72 -1.22 0.85 -13.64
N ILE A 73 -1.97 0.54 -14.70
CA ILE A 73 -2.84 -0.64 -14.76
C ILE A 73 -2.00 -1.91 -14.67
N VAL A 74 -0.90 -2.03 -15.42
CA VAL A 74 -0.05 -3.23 -15.38
C VAL A 74 0.57 -3.42 -14.00
N VAL A 75 1.14 -2.38 -13.41
CA VAL A 75 1.66 -2.43 -12.04
C VAL A 75 0.55 -2.76 -11.04
N GLY A 76 -0.62 -2.15 -11.20
CA GLY A 76 -1.81 -2.44 -10.41
C GLY A 76 -2.24 -3.91 -10.52
N LEU A 77 -2.21 -4.50 -11.71
CA LEU A 77 -2.50 -5.91 -11.95
C LEU A 77 -1.44 -6.82 -11.32
N ILE A 78 -0.16 -6.46 -11.38
CA ILE A 78 0.91 -7.22 -10.73
C ILE A 78 0.71 -7.20 -9.22
N VAL A 79 0.47 -6.03 -8.63
CA VAL A 79 0.20 -5.90 -7.20
C VAL A 79 -1.06 -6.69 -6.81
N ALA A 80 -2.14 -6.56 -7.59
CA ALA A 80 -3.36 -7.31 -7.39
C ALA A 80 -3.12 -8.82 -7.46
N ALA A 81 -2.36 -9.30 -8.45
CA ALA A 81 -2.01 -10.71 -8.57
C ALA A 81 -1.22 -11.22 -7.35
N ILE A 82 -0.25 -10.45 -6.85
CA ILE A 82 0.50 -10.79 -5.64
C ILE A 82 -0.44 -10.88 -4.43
N VAL A 83 -1.34 -9.91 -4.26
CA VAL A 83 -2.33 -9.91 -3.18
C VAL A 83 -3.27 -11.09 -3.32
N THR A 84 -3.76 -11.39 -4.52
CA THR A 84 -4.61 -12.56 -4.78
C THR A 84 -3.90 -13.85 -4.38
N VAL A 85 -2.64 -14.03 -4.78
CA VAL A 85 -1.85 -15.20 -4.37
C VAL A 85 -1.75 -15.27 -2.84
N LYS A 86 -1.48 -14.15 -2.16
CA LYS A 86 -1.42 -14.11 -0.69
C LYS A 86 -2.75 -14.47 -0.03
N VAL A 87 -3.86 -13.99 -0.57
CA VAL A 87 -5.21 -14.34 -0.09
C VAL A 87 -5.46 -15.83 -0.30
N VAL A 88 -5.14 -16.38 -1.48
CA VAL A 88 -5.29 -17.82 -1.73
C VAL A 88 -4.46 -18.64 -0.74
N LEU A 89 -3.20 -18.26 -0.50
CA LEU A 89 -2.35 -18.94 0.48
C LEU A 89 -2.95 -18.84 1.90
N ALA A 90 -3.41 -17.67 2.32
CA ALA A 90 -4.05 -17.50 3.63
C ALA A 90 -5.34 -18.33 3.78
N VAL A 91 -6.12 -18.47 2.71
CA VAL A 91 -7.30 -19.35 2.70
C VAL A 91 -6.86 -20.81 2.81
N LEU A 92 -5.82 -21.24 2.08
CA LEU A 92 -5.29 -22.60 2.18
C LEU A 92 -4.76 -22.91 3.58
N ASP A 93 -4.05 -21.97 4.21
CA ASP A 93 -3.58 -22.09 5.58
C ASP A 93 -4.76 -22.24 6.55
N ALA A 94 -5.78 -21.38 6.43
CA ALA A 94 -6.98 -21.47 7.26
C ALA A 94 -7.74 -22.79 7.05
N LEU A 95 -7.83 -23.28 5.82
CA LEU A 95 -8.43 -24.58 5.50
C LEU A 95 -7.63 -25.74 6.10
N ASN A 96 -6.30 -25.65 6.14
CA ASN A 96 -5.44 -26.65 6.75
C ASN A 96 -5.61 -26.72 8.28
N ASP A 97 -6.00 -25.63 8.93
CA ASP A 97 -6.36 -25.61 10.35
C ASP A 97 -7.67 -26.36 10.64
N PHE A 98 -8.53 -26.57 9.63
CA PHE A 98 -9.76 -27.34 9.76
C PHE A 98 -9.54 -28.81 9.38
N PRO A 99 -9.51 -29.75 10.34
CA PRO A 99 -9.17 -31.16 10.08
C PRO A 99 -10.16 -31.91 9.18
N LEU A 100 -11.35 -31.35 8.94
CA LEU A 100 -12.40 -31.96 8.10
C LEU A 100 -12.37 -31.48 6.64
N VAL A 101 -11.61 -30.43 6.30
CA VAL A 101 -11.60 -29.89 4.94
C VAL A 101 -10.99 -30.87 3.94
N ALA A 102 -9.81 -31.41 4.22
CA ALA A 102 -9.15 -32.38 3.36
C ALA A 102 -10.03 -33.62 3.08
N PRO A 103 -10.55 -34.35 4.10
CA PRO A 103 -11.36 -35.54 3.84
C PRO A 103 -12.71 -35.22 3.17
N THR A 104 -13.29 -34.04 3.38
CA THR A 104 -14.54 -33.66 2.70
C THR A 104 -14.29 -33.35 1.22
N PHE A 105 -13.23 -32.61 0.88
CA PHE A 105 -12.86 -32.39 -0.52
C PHE A 105 -12.47 -33.69 -1.22
N GLU A 106 -11.79 -34.61 -0.54
CA GLU A 106 -11.48 -35.94 -1.08
C GLU A 106 -12.75 -36.74 -1.39
N LEU A 107 -13.70 -36.78 -0.46
CA LEU A 107 -14.97 -37.46 -0.67
C LEU A 107 -15.79 -36.83 -1.81
N ILE A 108 -15.83 -35.50 -1.89
CA ILE A 108 -16.46 -34.76 -2.99
C ILE A 108 -15.77 -35.12 -4.31
N GLY A 109 -14.44 -35.09 -4.35
CA GLY A 109 -13.64 -35.39 -5.54
C GLY A 109 -13.86 -36.82 -6.04
N ILE A 110 -13.84 -37.79 -5.15
CA ILE A 110 -14.13 -39.20 -5.48
C ILE A 110 -15.58 -39.33 -5.96
N GLY A 111 -16.55 -38.72 -5.27
CA GLY A 111 -17.95 -38.76 -5.65
C GLY A 111 -18.20 -38.22 -7.05
N TYR A 112 -17.70 -37.01 -7.35
CA TYR A 112 -17.82 -36.41 -8.67
C TYR A 112 -17.05 -37.18 -9.74
N SER A 113 -15.85 -37.69 -9.43
CA SER A 113 -15.06 -38.47 -10.38
C SER A 113 -15.77 -39.78 -10.73
N ALA A 114 -16.28 -40.51 -9.74
CA ALA A 114 -17.02 -41.75 -9.96
C ALA A 114 -18.30 -41.49 -10.77
N TRP A 115 -19.06 -40.44 -10.43
CA TRP A 115 -20.25 -40.02 -11.17
C TRP A 115 -19.92 -39.63 -12.61
N PHE A 116 -18.85 -38.87 -12.83
CA PHE A 116 -18.41 -38.43 -14.15
C PHE A 116 -17.98 -39.61 -15.02
N VAL A 117 -17.17 -40.53 -14.49
CA VAL A 117 -16.75 -41.75 -15.19
C VAL A 117 -17.98 -42.58 -15.57
N TYR A 118 -18.90 -42.77 -14.64
CA TYR A 118 -20.11 -43.55 -14.88
C TYR A 118 -21.00 -42.90 -15.98
N ARG A 119 -21.22 -41.59 -15.89
CA ARG A 119 -22.14 -40.87 -16.78
C ARG A 119 -21.57 -40.59 -18.17
N TYR A 120 -20.27 -40.28 -18.28
CA TYR A 120 -19.67 -39.79 -19.52
C TYR A 120 -18.67 -40.75 -20.14
N LEU A 121 -17.97 -41.58 -19.36
CA LEU A 121 -16.92 -42.45 -19.90
C LEU A 121 -17.40 -43.86 -20.21
N LEU A 122 -18.36 -44.43 -19.47
CA LEU A 122 -18.79 -45.82 -19.71
C LEU A 122 -19.70 -45.98 -20.94
N LYS A 123 -20.53 -44.98 -21.26
CA LYS A 123 -21.53 -45.07 -22.34
C LYS A 123 -21.02 -44.41 -23.62
N ALA A 124 -21.13 -45.13 -24.75
CA ALA A 124 -20.59 -44.65 -26.03
C ALA A 124 -21.22 -43.34 -26.50
N SER A 125 -22.54 -43.17 -26.32
CA SER A 125 -23.24 -41.95 -26.71
C SER A 125 -22.76 -40.72 -25.93
N THR A 126 -22.43 -40.89 -24.65
CA THR A 126 -22.03 -39.80 -23.76
C THR A 126 -20.56 -39.47 -23.87
N ARG A 127 -19.72 -40.43 -24.30
CA ARG A 127 -18.34 -40.15 -24.75
C ARG A 127 -18.30 -39.26 -25.98
N GLN A 128 -19.18 -39.50 -26.96
CA GLN A 128 -19.25 -38.68 -28.18
C GLN A 128 -19.72 -37.27 -27.86
N GLU A 129 -20.75 -37.12 -27.03
CA GLU A 129 -21.24 -35.84 -26.49
C GLU A 129 -20.11 -35.06 -25.80
N LEU A 130 -19.41 -35.69 -24.84
CA LEU A 130 -18.30 -35.08 -24.11
C LEU A 130 -17.17 -34.61 -25.05
N THR A 131 -16.81 -35.42 -26.05
CA THR A 131 -15.75 -35.06 -27.00
C THR A 131 -16.15 -33.85 -27.85
N GLY A 132 -17.43 -33.77 -28.26
CA GLY A 132 -17.97 -32.62 -28.98
C GLY A 132 -17.98 -31.35 -28.12
N GLU A 133 -18.38 -31.46 -26.86
CA GLU A 133 -18.35 -30.36 -25.90
C GLU A 133 -16.92 -29.86 -25.65
N ILE A 134 -15.96 -30.76 -25.42
CA ILE A 134 -14.55 -30.39 -25.24
C ILE A 134 -14.00 -29.69 -26.49
N ALA A 135 -14.33 -30.16 -27.69
CA ALA A 135 -13.90 -29.54 -28.93
C ALA A 135 -14.49 -28.12 -29.09
N SER A 136 -15.75 -27.93 -28.72
CA SER A 136 -16.42 -26.63 -28.72
C SER A 136 -15.84 -25.67 -27.67
N LEU A 137 -15.52 -26.16 -26.48
CA LEU A 137 -14.87 -25.35 -25.43
C LEU A 137 -13.45 -24.95 -25.85
N LYS A 138 -12.69 -25.88 -26.43
CA LYS A 138 -11.35 -25.60 -26.97
C LYS A 138 -11.41 -24.50 -28.03
N SER A 139 -12.35 -24.57 -28.98
CA SER A 139 -12.47 -23.56 -30.04
C SER A 139 -12.88 -22.19 -29.51
N GLN A 140 -13.70 -22.13 -28.45
CA GLN A 140 -14.10 -20.87 -27.81
C GLN A 140 -12.95 -20.21 -27.03
N VAL A 141 -12.10 -20.98 -26.36
CA VAL A 141 -11.03 -20.45 -25.50
C VAL A 141 -9.75 -20.17 -26.29
N VAL A 142 -9.37 -21.06 -27.21
CA VAL A 142 -8.13 -20.94 -28.01
C VAL A 142 -8.35 -20.17 -29.31
N GLY A 143 -9.62 -19.97 -29.72
CA GLY A 143 -9.96 -19.44 -31.03
C GLY A 143 -9.97 -20.54 -32.09
N LYS A 144 -10.80 -20.37 -33.13
CA LYS A 144 -10.90 -21.29 -34.28
C LYS A 144 -9.53 -21.29 -34.99
N ASP A 145 -8.77 -22.38 -34.88
CA ASP A 145 -7.54 -22.57 -35.65
C ASP A 145 -7.87 -22.28 -37.11
N GLY A 146 -7.18 -21.29 -37.69
CA GLY A 146 -7.45 -20.77 -39.02
C GLY A 146 -7.54 -21.89 -40.06
N SER A 147 -8.73 -22.08 -40.61
CA SER A 147 -8.96 -22.82 -41.84
C SER A 147 -10.37 -22.52 -42.26
N GLU A 148 -10.56 -21.46 -43.07
CA GLU A 148 -11.39 -21.45 -44.29
C GLU A 148 -10.89 -20.30 -45.19
N GLY A 149 -10.38 -20.65 -46.39
CA GLY A 149 -10.45 -19.84 -47.62
C GLY A 149 -9.47 -18.68 -47.81
#